data_AF-A0A7Z9NRM1-F1
#
_entry.id   AF-A0A7Z9NRM1-F1
#
_cell.length_a   1.000
_cell.length_b   1.000
_cell.length_c   1.000
_cell.angle_alpha   90.00
_cell.angle_beta   90.00
_cell.angle_gamma   90.00
#
_symmetry.space_group_name_H-M   'P 1'
#
loop_
_entity.id
_entity.type
_entity.pdbx_description
1 polymer ?
#
loop_
_entity_poly.entity_id
_entity_poly.type
_entity_poly.pdbx_seq_one_letter_code
_entity_poly.pdbx_strand_id
1 'polypeptide(L)'
;DPLAADQTLERTFLLIPPKTLENEWHDAMLGELAVFWDLVNTQDLGIVERVQAGLSNTAFHGGRMCYRFEEPLHRYQKGGAERRGGRQRAPPGDDDVQAHNYAIDESDTENLECVD
;
A
#
# COMPACT_ATOMS: atom_id res chain seq x y z
N ASP A 1 -2.27 2.81 -14.40
CA ASP A 1 -1.42 3.73 -15.18
C ASP A 1 -1.31 5.08 -14.49
N PRO A 2 -0.10 5.65 -14.39
CA PRO A 2 0.06 7.03 -13.94
C PRO A 2 -0.48 7.98 -15.02
N LEU A 3 -1.35 8.93 -14.64
CA LEU A 3 -1.88 9.96 -15.54
C LEU A 3 -1.26 11.33 -15.24
N ALA A 4 -1.20 11.68 -13.96
CA ALA A 4 -0.58 12.90 -13.44
C ALA A 4 0.02 12.63 -12.05
N ALA A 5 0.61 13.64 -11.41
CA ALA A 5 1.21 13.49 -10.08
C ALA A 5 0.21 13.06 -8.99
N ASP A 6 -1.06 13.44 -9.15
CA ASP A 6 -2.18 13.22 -8.24
C ASP A 6 -3.29 12.34 -8.86
N GLN A 7 -3.04 11.73 -10.03
CA GLN A 7 -4.04 10.95 -10.76
C GLN A 7 -3.47 9.62 -11.27
N THR A 8 -4.19 8.54 -10.96
CA THR A 8 -3.88 7.19 -11.43
C THR A 8 -5.15 6.55 -11.99
N LEU A 9 -5.05 5.92 -13.16
CA LEU A 9 -6.10 5.07 -13.71
C LEU A 9 -5.86 3.63 -13.27
N GLU A 10 -6.78 3.07 -12.50
CA GLU A 10 -6.76 1.66 -12.11
C GLU A 10 -7.53 0.80 -13.13
N ARG A 11 -6.99 -0.39 -13.43
CA ARG A 11 -7.67 -1.40 -14.25
C ARG A 11 -7.57 -2.75 -13.56
N THR A 12 -8.72 -3.37 -13.34
CA THR A 12 -8.83 -4.67 -12.67
C THR A 12 -9.16 -5.75 -13.69
N PHE A 13 -8.45 -6.87 -13.64
CA PHE A 13 -8.69 -8.03 -14.48
C PHE A 13 -8.89 -9.25 -13.59
N LEU A 14 -9.96 -10.00 -13.81
CA LEU A 14 -10.15 -11.32 -13.21
C LEU A 14 -9.52 -12.36 -14.14
N LEU A 15 -8.40 -12.93 -13.73
CA LEU A 15 -7.72 -14.00 -14.47
C LEU A 15 -8.19 -15.35 -13.93
N ILE A 16 -8.80 -16.16 -14.78
CA ILE A 16 -9.34 -17.48 -14.41
C ILE A 16 -8.73 -18.60 -15.25
N PRO A 17 -8.53 -19.80 -14.68
CA PRO A 17 -8.18 -20.97 -15.48
C PRO A 17 -9.25 -21.22 -16.55
N PRO A 18 -8.90 -21.55 -17.81
CA PRO A 18 -9.88 -21.74 -18.88
C PRO A 18 -10.98 -22.76 -18.56
N LYS A 19 -10.63 -23.83 -17.84
CA LYS A 19 -11.56 -24.87 -17.39
C LYS A 19 -12.66 -24.37 -16.46
N THR A 20 -12.49 -23.20 -15.85
CA THR A 20 -13.51 -22.59 -14.99
C THR A 20 -14.80 -22.31 -15.77
N LEU A 21 -14.69 -22.04 -17.07
CA LEU A 21 -15.83 -21.78 -17.96
C LEU A 21 -16.68 -23.05 -18.24
N GLU A 22 -16.16 -24.23 -17.93
CA GLU A 22 -16.90 -25.49 -18.05
C GLU A 22 -17.86 -25.71 -16.86
N ASN A 23 -17.71 -24.94 -15.77
CA ASN A 23 -18.60 -24.99 -14.62
C ASN A 23 -19.93 -24.27 -14.96
N GLU A 24 -21.07 -24.91 -14.75
CA GLU A 24 -22.39 -24.32 -15.03
C GLU A 24 -22.69 -23.04 -14.23
N TRP A 25 -22.01 -22.79 -13.11
CA TRP A 25 -22.21 -21.62 -12.26
C TRP A 25 -21.14 -20.53 -12.48
N HIS A 26 -20.31 -20.64 -13.52
CA HIS A 26 -19.21 -19.69 -13.72
C HIS A 26 -19.69 -18.25 -13.78
N ASP A 27 -20.77 -17.94 -14.50
CA ASP A 27 -21.28 -16.57 -14.61
C ASP A 27 -21.67 -15.98 -13.25
N ALA A 28 -22.41 -16.74 -12.42
CA ALA A 28 -22.81 -16.29 -11.11
C ALA A 28 -21.60 -16.11 -10.18
N MET A 29 -20.66 -17.06 -10.18
CA MET A 29 -19.44 -16.99 -9.37
C MET A 29 -18.56 -15.80 -9.74
N LEU A 30 -18.37 -15.55 -11.04
CA LEU A 30 -17.58 -14.42 -11.53
C LEU A 30 -18.29 -13.08 -11.29
N GLY A 31 -19.62 -13.05 -11.38
CA GLY A 31 -20.43 -11.89 -11.03
C GLY A 31 -20.26 -11.47 -9.57
N GLU A 32 -20.39 -12.42 -8.64
CA GLU A 32 -20.18 -12.14 -7.21
C GLU A 32 -18.75 -11.69 -6.91
N LEU A 33 -17.74 -12.31 -7.56
CA LEU A 33 -16.35 -11.90 -7.41
C LEU A 33 -16.11 -10.48 -7.94
N ALA A 34 -16.76 -10.12 -9.05
CA ALA A 34 -16.69 -8.76 -9.59
C ALA A 34 -17.33 -7.74 -8.65
N VAL A 35 -18.51 -8.04 -8.09
CA VAL A 35 -19.18 -7.16 -7.10
C VAL A 35 -18.30 -6.96 -5.86
N PHE A 36 -17.68 -8.02 -5.36
CA PHE A 36 -16.78 -7.93 -4.22
C PHE A 36 -15.59 -6.99 -4.49
N TRP A 37 -14.89 -7.19 -5.61
CA TRP A 37 -13.72 -6.36 -5.93
C TRP A 37 -14.08 -4.94 -6.32
N ASP A 38 -15.25 -4.70 -6.93
CA ASP A 38 -15.74 -3.35 -7.18
C ASP A 38 -15.96 -2.57 -5.88
N LEU A 39 -16.56 -3.22 -4.87
CA LEU A 39 -16.75 -2.63 -3.54
C LEU A 39 -15.41 -2.31 -2.87
N VAL A 40 -14.48 -3.26 -2.84
CA VAL A 40 -13.16 -3.08 -2.20
C VAL A 40 -12.37 -1.98 -2.90
N ASN A 41 -12.29 -2.00 -4.23
CA ASN A 41 -11.57 -0.99 -4.98
C ASN A 41 -12.18 0.40 -4.78
N THR A 42 -13.51 0.51 -4.73
CA THR A 42 -14.20 1.78 -4.44
C THR A 42 -13.84 2.31 -3.05
N GLN A 43 -13.73 1.43 -2.06
CA GLN A 43 -13.32 1.83 -0.69
C GLN A 43 -11.87 2.29 -0.66
N ASP A 44 -10.97 1.57 -1.32
CA ASP A 44 -9.54 1.88 -1.39
C ASP A 44 -9.29 3.21 -2.15
N LEU A 45 -10.00 3.44 -3.26
CA LEU A 45 -9.98 4.73 -3.97
C LEU A 45 -10.33 5.88 -3.02
N GLY A 46 -11.40 5.74 -2.23
CA GLY A 46 -11.79 6.76 -1.27
C GLY A 46 -10.72 7.04 -0.21
N ILE A 47 -9.96 6.02 0.22
CA ILE A 47 -8.84 6.20 1.16
C ILE A 47 -7.70 6.96 0.50
N VAL A 48 -7.26 6.52 -0.69
CA VAL A 48 -6.14 7.13 -1.43
C VAL A 48 -6.45 8.59 -1.79
N GLU A 49 -7.66 8.89 -2.23
CA GLU A 49 -8.09 10.25 -2.58
C GLU A 49 -8.08 11.18 -1.35
N ARG A 50 -8.55 10.70 -0.19
CA ARG A 50 -8.48 11.49 1.06
C ARG A 50 -7.05 11.72 1.52
N VAL A 51 -6.17 10.72 1.38
CA VAL A 51 -4.73 10.88 1.67
C VAL A 51 -4.13 11.93 0.73
N GLN A 52 -4.38 11.84 -0.58
CA GLN A 52 -3.88 12.80 -1.57
C GLN A 52 -4.38 14.23 -1.31
N ALA A 53 -5.65 14.38 -0.93
CA ALA A 53 -6.19 15.68 -0.50
C ALA A 53 -5.46 16.21 0.74
N GLY A 54 -5.20 15.34 1.73
CA GLY A 54 -4.42 15.67 2.92
C GLY A 54 -2.98 16.10 2.63
N LEU A 55 -2.32 15.46 1.66
CA LEU A 55 -0.95 15.81 1.23
C LEU A 55 -0.85 17.20 0.57
N SER A 56 -1.97 17.76 0.11
CA SER A 56 -1.99 19.13 -0.41
C SER A 56 -1.83 20.18 0.70
N ASN A 57 -1.96 19.78 1.97
CA ASN A 57 -1.68 20.63 3.13
C ASN A 57 -0.18 20.60 3.48
N THR A 58 0.49 21.75 3.36
CA THR A 58 1.94 21.89 3.62
C THR A 58 2.34 21.70 5.08
N ALA A 59 1.39 21.64 6.02
CA ALA A 59 1.69 21.34 7.43
C ALA A 59 1.98 19.85 7.68
N PHE A 60 1.64 18.97 6.73
CA PHE A 60 1.88 17.55 6.86
C PHE A 60 3.30 17.19 6.38
N HIS A 61 4.11 16.61 7.28
CA HIS A 61 5.50 16.26 7.02
C HIS A 61 5.72 14.74 6.86
N GLY A 62 4.67 13.94 6.95
CA GLY A 62 4.75 12.47 7.05
C GLY A 62 4.65 11.96 8.49
N GLY A 63 4.45 10.65 8.64
CA GLY A 63 4.35 9.95 9.92
C GLY A 63 5.21 8.69 9.94
N ARG A 64 5.40 8.10 11.12
CA ARG A 64 6.10 6.81 11.28
C ARG A 64 5.20 5.67 10.78
N MET A 65 5.77 4.76 9.99
CA MET A 65 5.08 3.55 9.55
C MET A 65 5.01 2.52 10.68
N CYS A 66 3.93 1.76 10.74
CA CYS A 66 3.76 0.65 11.65
C CYS A 66 4.62 -0.53 11.23
N TYR A 67 5.62 -0.86 12.04
CA TYR A 67 6.53 -2.00 11.80
C TYR A 67 5.79 -3.35 11.69
N ARG A 68 4.64 -3.50 12.35
CA ARG A 68 3.91 -4.77 12.42
C ARG A 68 3.02 -5.03 11.21
N PHE A 69 2.49 -3.97 10.59
CA PHE A 69 1.44 -4.09 9.57
C PHE A 69 1.81 -3.45 8.23
N GLU A 70 2.80 -2.54 8.21
CA GLU A 70 3.16 -1.77 7.02
C GLU A 70 4.54 -2.13 6.46
N GLU A 71 5.12 -3.27 6.85
CA GLU A 71 6.39 -3.76 6.28
C GLU A 71 6.34 -3.84 4.75
N PRO A 72 5.29 -4.40 4.11
CA PRO A 72 5.23 -4.45 2.64
C PRO A 72 5.19 -3.05 2.00
N LEU A 73 4.51 -2.09 2.65
CA LEU A 73 4.43 -0.71 2.19
C LEU A 73 5.81 -0.02 2.28
N HIS A 74 6.51 -0.22 3.39
CA HIS A 74 7.88 0.27 3.57
C HIS A 74 8.81 -0.31 2.49
N ARG A 75 8.73 -1.62 2.21
CA ARG A 75 9.53 -2.28 1.17
C ARG A 75 9.23 -1.72 -0.22
N TYR A 76 7.96 -1.47 -0.53
CA TYR A 76 7.55 -0.85 -1.79
C TYR A 76 8.16 0.56 -1.95
N GLN A 77 8.05 1.40 -0.92
CA GLN A 77 8.60 2.76 -0.94
C GLN A 77 10.12 2.77 -1.11
N LYS A 78 10.83 1.88 -0.39
CA LYS A 78 12.27 1.70 -0.50
C LYS A 78 12.69 1.26 -1.90
N GLY A 79 12.00 0.29 -2.48
CA GLY A 79 12.26 -0.16 -3.85
C GLY A 79 12.03 0.96 -4.88
N GLY A 80 11.00 1.80 -4.67
CA GLY A 80 10.76 2.99 -5.48
C GLY A 80 11.90 4.01 -5.40
N ALA A 81 12.40 4.29 -4.20
CA ALA A 81 13.53 5.21 -3.98
C ALA A 81 14.83 4.67 -4.59
N GLU A 82 15.13 3.38 -4.42
CA GLU A 82 16.29 2.72 -5.04
C GLU A 82 16.25 2.81 -6.56
N ARG A 83 15.08 2.55 -7.17
CA ARG A 83 14.87 2.68 -8.62
C ARG A 83 15.11 4.11 -9.10
N ARG A 84 14.60 5.13 -8.38
CA ARG A 84 14.88 6.55 -8.69
C ARG A 84 16.37 6.90 -8.57
N GLY A 85 17.10 6.22 -7.67
CA GLY A 85 18.55 6.32 -7.51
C GLY A 85 19.36 5.41 -8.45
N GLY A 86 18.76 4.81 -9.48
CA GLY A 86 19.45 3.99 -10.48
C GLY A 86 19.80 2.57 -10.03
N ARG A 87 19.30 2.10 -8.87
CA ARG A 87 19.51 0.73 -8.38
C ARG A 87 18.25 -0.09 -8.65
N GLN A 88 18.35 -1.06 -9.57
CA GLN A 88 17.23 -1.93 -9.92
C GLN A 88 17.35 -3.27 -9.20
N ARG A 89 17.06 -3.26 -7.89
CA ARG A 89 17.05 -4.46 -7.05
C ARG A 89 15.73 -4.52 -6.28
N ALA A 90 15.22 -5.73 -6.04
CA ALA A 90 14.16 -5.93 -5.06
C ALA A 90 14.78 -5.83 -3.64
N PRO A 91 14.26 -4.94 -2.77
CA PRO A 91 14.72 -4.92 -1.38
C PRO A 91 14.50 -6.29 -0.73
N PRO A 92 15.44 -6.76 0.13
CA PRO A 92 15.21 -7.97 0.91
C PRO A 92 13.97 -7.78 1.79
N GLY A 93 13.31 -8.89 2.14
CA GLY A 93 12.27 -8.87 3.16
C GLY A 93 12.87 -8.82 4.55
N ASP A 94 12.07 -8.36 5.50
CA ASP A 94 12.42 -8.44 6.91
C ASP A 94 12.36 -9.93 7.32
N ASP A 95 13.52 -10.54 7.56
CA ASP A 95 13.59 -11.86 8.19
C ASP A 95 13.08 -11.72 9.63
N ASP A 96 12.14 -12.59 10.03
CA ASP A 96 11.36 -12.53 11.27
C ASP A 96 12.07 -11.86 12.47
N VAL A 97 11.53 -10.72 12.92
CA VAL A 97 11.68 -10.10 14.25
C VAL A 97 13.13 -9.97 14.75
N GLN A 98 13.98 -9.16 14.10
CA GLN A 98 15.02 -8.40 14.81
C GLN A 98 15.35 -7.06 14.12
N ALA A 99 14.57 -6.04 14.45
CA ALA A 99 15.04 -4.65 14.47
C ALA A 99 14.28 -3.86 15.54
N HIS A 100 14.36 -4.34 16.79
CA HIS A 100 14.39 -3.39 17.91
C HIS A 100 15.61 -2.49 17.63
N ASN A 101 15.37 -1.18 17.48
CA ASN A 101 16.37 -0.12 17.23
C ASN A 101 16.64 0.24 15.76
N TYR A 102 15.61 0.62 15.00
CA TYR A 102 15.84 1.76 14.10
C TYR A 102 15.95 3.00 14.98
N ALA A 103 17.18 3.45 15.14
CA ALA A 103 17.65 4.54 15.99
C ALA A 103 16.55 5.55 16.37
N ILE A 104 16.12 5.46 17.63
CA ILE A 104 15.79 6.67 18.38
C ILE A 104 17.08 7.48 18.35
N ASP A 105 17.10 8.59 17.61
CA ASP A 105 18.07 9.63 17.89
C ASP A 105 17.83 10.03 19.35
N GLU A 106 18.87 10.04 20.19
CA GLU A 106 18.72 10.34 21.62
C GLU A 106 18.09 11.73 21.85
N SER A 107 18.04 12.57 20.81
CA SER A 107 17.32 13.85 20.77
C SER A 107 15.78 13.76 20.77
N ASP A 108 15.20 12.60 20.43
CA ASP A 108 13.74 12.42 20.29
C ASP A 108 13.06 11.91 21.59
N THR A 109 13.82 11.67 22.66
CA THR A 109 13.29 11.07 23.91
C THR A 109 12.73 12.06 24.92
N GLU A 110 12.90 13.37 24.72
CA GLU A 110 12.54 14.35 25.73
C GLU A 110 11.04 14.75 25.76
N ASN A 111 10.17 14.25 24.87
CA ASN A 111 8.77 14.77 24.80
C ASN A 111 7.67 13.74 24.50
N LEU A 112 7.83 12.48 24.90
CA LEU A 112 6.74 11.48 24.77
C LEU A 112 6.27 11.01 26.14
N GLU A 113 5.52 11.88 26.84
CA GLU A 113 4.52 11.40 27.79
C GLU A 113 3.33 10.88 26.97
N CYS A 114 3.12 9.56 27.01
CA CYS A 114 1.86 8.97 26.59
C CYS A 114 0.78 9.46 27.55
N VAL A 115 -0.14 10.28 27.05
CA VAL A 115 -1.38 10.59 27.78
C VAL A 115 -2.37 9.48 27.49
N ASP A 116 -2.85 8.83 28.56
CA ASP A 116 -3.85 7.75 28.55
C ASP A 116 -5.18 8.15 27.86
#